data_AF-A0A0P1HZN9-F1
#
_entry.id   AF-A0A0P1HZN9-F1
#
_cell.length_a   1.000
_cell.length_b   1.000
_cell.length_c   1.000
_cell.angle_alpha   90.00
_cell.angle_beta   90.00
_cell.angle_gamma   90.00
#
_symmetry.space_group_name_H-M   'P 1'
#
loop_
_entity.id
_entity.type
_entity.pdbx_description
1 polymer ?
#
loop_
_entity_poly.entity_id
_entity_poly.type
_entity_poly.pdbx_seq_one_letter_code
_entity_poly.pdbx_strand_id
1 'polypeptide(L)'
;MRLQFFSVISVCMALLLPSVLVAQVFGTVNFDFDSDQLDAQAQQQILEIADSLKSVDTYKPTVIVGYTDAVGGSSYNDNLGLRRAQAVAEALRAAGVPVEKVGKTETRGKHDLLISVSTPERLNRRVTVGLEDILAACRTYREVPLSVSDVGEALQNDLVQRVKEASEYYGQLSINGGNGAAFQMAGAAREDCEQAVGFKRDSIRKVEYAQKCFCSSARMQVALGLIPAN
;
A
#
# COMPACT_ATOMS: atom_id res chain seq x y z
N MET A 1 53.77 -41.27 -19.11
CA MET A 1 53.77 -39.79 -19.04
C MET A 1 52.62 -39.37 -18.13
N ARG A 2 52.92 -38.53 -17.13
CA ARG A 2 52.09 -38.26 -15.94
C ARG A 2 50.81 -37.45 -16.21
N LEU A 3 49.86 -37.62 -15.29
CA LEU A 3 48.57 -36.94 -15.05
C LEU A 3 48.52 -35.44 -15.39
N GLN A 4 47.32 -34.97 -15.76
CA GLN A 4 46.71 -33.77 -15.15
C GLN A 4 45.17 -33.81 -15.30
N PHE A 5 44.48 -34.15 -14.20
CA PHE A 5 43.06 -33.88 -14.01
C PHE A 5 42.91 -32.43 -13.54
N PHE A 6 42.38 -31.54 -14.37
CA PHE A 6 41.93 -30.23 -13.91
C PHE A 6 40.53 -30.36 -13.30
N SER A 7 40.51 -30.46 -11.97
CA SER A 7 39.30 -30.25 -11.18
C SER A 7 39.01 -28.75 -11.16
N VAL A 8 38.08 -28.29 -11.99
CA VAL A 8 37.54 -26.94 -11.85
C VAL A 8 36.47 -27.01 -10.77
N ILE A 9 36.89 -26.63 -9.55
CA ILE A 9 36.00 -26.41 -8.42
C ILE A 9 35.01 -25.34 -8.84
N SER A 10 33.78 -25.75 -9.13
CA SER A 10 32.64 -24.86 -9.27
C SER A 10 32.36 -24.28 -7.89
N VAL A 11 32.94 -23.11 -7.61
CA VAL A 11 32.53 -22.28 -6.49
C VAL A 11 31.14 -21.77 -6.83
N CYS A 12 30.13 -22.54 -6.45
CA CYS A 12 28.76 -22.09 -6.40
C CYS A 12 28.71 -21.04 -5.28
N MET A 13 29.03 -19.80 -5.64
CA MET A 13 28.77 -18.63 -4.80
C MET A 13 27.25 -18.51 -4.71
N ALA A 14 26.67 -19.20 -3.74
CA ALA A 14 25.30 -19.02 -3.35
C ALA A 14 25.15 -17.55 -3.00
N LEU A 15 24.53 -16.79 -3.90
CA LEU A 15 23.99 -15.47 -3.59
C LEU A 15 22.99 -15.69 -2.47
N LEU A 16 23.45 -15.49 -1.23
CA LEU A 16 22.59 -15.22 -0.10
C LEU A 16 21.88 -13.92 -0.43
N LEU A 17 20.81 -14.00 -1.21
CA LEU A 17 19.86 -12.92 -1.31
C LEU A 17 19.41 -12.68 0.13
N PRO A 18 19.67 -11.49 0.71
CA PRO A 18 19.06 -11.16 2.00
C PRO A 18 17.57 -11.42 1.82
N SER A 19 16.98 -12.17 2.73
CA SER A 19 15.55 -12.39 2.79
C SER A 19 14.92 -11.02 2.90
N VAL A 20 14.55 -10.44 1.76
CA VAL A 20 13.96 -9.12 1.73
C VAL A 20 12.63 -9.31 2.43
N LEU A 21 12.55 -8.81 3.67
CA LEU A 21 11.33 -8.86 4.44
C LEU A 21 10.35 -7.94 3.70
N VAL A 22 9.57 -8.53 2.80
CA VAL A 22 8.47 -7.86 2.08
C VAL A 22 7.65 -7.21 3.17
N ALA A 23 7.62 -5.87 3.23
CA ALA A 23 6.79 -5.23 4.22
C ALA A 23 5.33 -5.47 3.80
N GLN A 24 4.51 -6.03 4.70
CA GLN A 24 3.19 -6.55 4.35
C GLN A 24 2.02 -5.64 4.76
N VAL A 25 1.35 -5.03 3.79
CA VAL A 25 -0.11 -4.82 3.80
C VAL A 25 -0.77 -6.18 3.55
N PHE A 26 -1.49 -6.65 4.54
CA PHE A 26 -2.13 -7.96 4.56
C PHE A 26 -3.38 -8.01 3.70
N GLY A 27 -4.07 -6.88 3.55
CA GLY A 27 -5.20 -6.78 2.64
C GLY A 27 -6.08 -5.57 2.86
N THR A 28 -7.18 -5.56 2.12
CA THR A 28 -8.19 -4.50 2.13
C THR A 28 -9.56 -5.11 2.33
N VAL A 29 -10.39 -4.49 3.17
CA VAL A 29 -11.78 -4.84 3.43
C VAL A 29 -12.67 -3.73 2.91
N ASN A 30 -13.67 -4.04 2.08
CA ASN A 30 -14.59 -3.05 1.52
C ASN A 30 -15.93 -3.01 2.29
N PHE A 31 -16.60 -1.87 2.21
CA PHE A 31 -17.87 -1.63 2.90
C PHE A 31 -18.94 -1.07 1.97
N ASP A 32 -20.18 -1.38 2.31
CA ASP A 32 -21.34 -0.75 1.67
C ASP A 32 -21.45 0.73 1.99
N PHE A 33 -22.31 1.41 1.23
CA PHE A 33 -22.53 2.83 1.40
C PHE A 33 -23.05 3.11 2.81
N ASP A 34 -22.47 4.12 3.46
CA ASP A 34 -22.86 4.58 4.79
C ASP A 34 -22.90 3.51 5.90
N SER A 35 -22.14 2.43 5.74
CA SER A 35 -22.16 1.29 6.66
C SER A 35 -20.78 0.95 7.23
N ASP A 36 -20.74 0.52 8.48
CA ASP A 36 -19.59 -0.12 9.14
C ASP A 36 -19.80 -1.63 9.37
N GLN A 37 -20.86 -2.19 8.79
CA GLN A 37 -21.16 -3.62 8.87
C GLN A 37 -20.31 -4.43 7.89
N LEU A 38 -19.83 -5.57 8.36
CA LEU A 38 -19.03 -6.51 7.58
C LEU A 38 -19.95 -7.49 6.85
N ASP A 39 -20.13 -7.27 5.55
CA ASP A 39 -20.84 -8.19 4.66
C ASP A 39 -20.09 -9.53 4.48
N ALA A 40 -20.69 -10.49 3.77
CA ALA A 40 -20.08 -11.80 3.56
C ALA A 40 -18.74 -11.74 2.80
N GLN A 41 -18.59 -10.80 1.87
CA GLN A 41 -17.33 -10.60 1.15
C GLN A 41 -16.25 -10.05 2.09
N ALA A 42 -16.60 -9.07 2.91
CA ALA A 42 -15.72 -8.48 3.91
C ALA A 42 -15.27 -9.53 4.94
N GLN A 43 -16.16 -10.41 5.39
CA GLN A 43 -15.82 -11.52 6.27
C GLN A 43 -14.82 -12.49 5.62
N GLN A 44 -15.01 -12.83 4.35
CA GLN A 44 -14.05 -13.66 3.62
C GLN A 44 -12.67 -13.00 3.52
N GLN A 45 -12.62 -11.70 3.19
CA GLN A 45 -11.37 -10.91 3.15
C GLN A 45 -10.69 -10.88 4.53
N ILE A 46 -11.45 -10.75 5.62
CA ILE A 46 -10.91 -10.78 6.98
C ILE A 46 -10.23 -12.10 7.30
N LEU A 47 -10.81 -13.23 6.87
CA LEU A 47 -10.21 -14.55 7.10
C LEU A 47 -8.87 -14.69 6.36
N GLU A 48 -8.80 -14.24 5.11
CA GLU A 48 -7.55 -14.24 4.31
C GLU A 48 -6.47 -13.35 4.95
N ILE A 49 -6.86 -12.18 5.44
CA ILE A 49 -5.98 -11.25 6.16
C ILE A 49 -5.51 -11.90 7.48
N ALA A 50 -6.42 -12.54 8.22
CA ALA A 50 -6.10 -13.20 9.49
C ALA A 50 -5.11 -14.34 9.30
N ASP A 51 -5.30 -15.18 8.28
CA ASP A 51 -4.37 -16.27 7.96
C ASP A 51 -2.98 -15.74 7.59
N SER A 52 -2.92 -14.65 6.82
CA SER A 52 -1.67 -13.97 6.49
C SER A 52 -0.99 -13.36 7.73
N LEU A 53 -1.75 -12.79 8.65
CA LEU A 53 -1.22 -12.23 9.90
C LEU A 53 -0.69 -13.32 10.85
N LYS A 54 -1.35 -14.46 10.89
CA LYS A 54 -0.92 -15.61 11.71
C LYS A 54 0.39 -16.20 11.19
N SER A 55 0.65 -16.17 9.88
CA SER A 55 1.86 -16.74 9.27
C SER A 55 3.12 -15.86 9.37
N VAL A 56 2.98 -14.58 9.72
CA VAL A 56 4.14 -13.70 9.91
C VAL A 56 4.77 -13.90 11.29
N ASP A 57 6.00 -14.39 11.34
CA ASP A 57 6.74 -14.64 12.60
C ASP A 57 7.25 -13.37 13.30
N THR A 58 7.22 -12.22 12.63
CA THR A 58 7.75 -10.97 13.19
C THR A 58 6.70 -10.25 14.05
N TYR A 59 7.10 -9.79 15.24
CA TYR A 59 6.30 -8.96 16.14
C TYR A 59 6.28 -7.48 15.69
N LYS A 60 5.72 -7.20 14.52
CA LYS A 60 5.45 -5.82 14.10
C LYS A 60 3.96 -5.52 14.25
N PRO A 61 3.58 -4.45 14.98
CA PRO A 61 2.19 -4.08 15.10
C PRO A 61 1.64 -3.72 13.71
N THR A 62 0.42 -4.16 13.45
CA THR A 62 -0.33 -3.67 12.29
C THR A 62 -0.92 -2.29 12.56
N VAL A 63 -1.25 -1.57 11.50
CA VAL A 63 -2.10 -0.40 11.55
C VAL A 63 -3.29 -0.69 10.65
N ILE A 64 -4.48 -0.39 11.19
CA ILE A 64 -5.76 -0.61 10.54
C ILE A 64 -6.34 0.76 10.22
N VAL A 65 -6.35 1.13 8.94
CA VAL A 65 -6.74 2.48 8.52
C VAL A 65 -8.05 2.43 7.77
N GLY A 66 -9.05 3.17 8.26
CA GLY A 66 -10.35 3.30 7.61
C GLY A 66 -10.47 4.55 6.73
N TYR A 67 -11.07 4.35 5.57
CA TYR A 67 -11.35 5.35 4.55
C TYR A 67 -12.85 5.35 4.22
N THR A 68 -13.32 6.46 3.66
CA THR A 68 -14.72 6.62 3.29
C THR A 68 -14.87 7.06 1.85
N ASP A 69 -16.14 7.20 1.46
CA ASP A 69 -16.51 7.77 0.18
C ASP A 69 -16.16 9.27 0.08
N ALA A 70 -16.22 9.81 -1.13
CA ALA A 70 -16.03 11.24 -1.40
C ALA A 70 -17.21 12.10 -0.87
N VAL A 71 -18.40 11.50 -0.82
CA VAL A 71 -19.64 12.13 -0.40
C VAL A 71 -19.75 12.15 1.13
N GLY A 72 -20.40 13.18 1.69
CA GLY A 72 -20.58 13.35 3.12
C GLY A 72 -19.67 14.42 3.75
N GLY A 73 -19.99 14.84 4.97
CA GLY A 73 -19.19 15.81 5.73
C GLY A 73 -17.88 15.19 6.23
N SER A 74 -16.79 15.97 6.31
CA SER A 74 -15.48 15.44 6.70
C SER A 74 -15.51 14.80 8.09
N SER A 75 -16.04 15.51 9.11
CA SER A 75 -16.13 14.96 10.48
C SER A 75 -16.97 13.68 10.55
N TYR A 76 -18.03 13.58 9.76
CA TYR A 76 -18.83 12.36 9.67
C TYR A 76 -18.00 11.20 9.11
N ASN A 77 -17.29 11.47 8.02
CA ASN A 77 -16.45 10.50 7.32
C ASN A 77 -15.24 10.06 8.16
N ASP A 78 -14.64 10.95 8.95
CA ASP A 78 -13.58 10.56 9.88
C ASP A 78 -14.12 9.59 10.94
N ASN A 79 -15.28 9.91 11.53
CA ASN A 79 -15.91 9.02 12.52
C ASN A 79 -16.32 7.66 11.90
N LEU A 80 -16.90 7.65 10.70
CA LEU A 80 -17.30 6.42 10.00
C LEU A 80 -16.07 5.58 9.64
N GLY A 81 -15.00 6.19 9.13
CA GLY A 81 -13.75 5.50 8.83
C GLY A 81 -13.16 4.86 10.08
N LEU A 82 -13.17 5.55 11.22
CA LEU A 82 -12.67 5.00 12.48
C LEU A 82 -13.50 3.78 12.96
N ARG A 83 -14.83 3.86 12.89
CA ARG A 83 -15.70 2.71 13.25
C ARG A 83 -15.44 1.49 12.37
N ARG A 84 -15.24 1.68 11.07
CA ARG A 84 -14.87 0.60 10.14
C ARG A 84 -13.53 -0.05 10.53
N ALA A 85 -12.53 0.77 10.85
CA ALA A 85 -11.24 0.27 11.29
C ALA A 85 -11.36 -0.56 12.60
N GLN A 86 -12.20 -0.11 13.53
CA GLN A 86 -12.50 -0.83 14.77
C GLN A 86 -13.22 -2.16 14.49
N ALA A 87 -14.21 -2.17 13.61
CA ALA A 87 -14.93 -3.40 13.23
C ALA A 87 -13.98 -4.45 12.62
N VAL A 88 -13.05 -4.03 11.75
CA VAL A 88 -12.02 -4.93 11.20
C VAL A 88 -11.07 -5.43 12.30
N ALA A 89 -10.63 -4.56 13.20
CA ALA A 89 -9.76 -4.95 14.31
C ALA A 89 -10.42 -5.98 15.25
N GLU A 90 -11.71 -5.81 15.55
CA GLU A 90 -12.50 -6.76 16.33
C GLU A 90 -12.65 -8.09 15.59
N ALA A 91 -12.98 -8.06 14.30
CA ALA A 91 -13.15 -9.26 13.50
C ALA A 91 -11.85 -10.05 13.32
N LEU A 92 -10.70 -9.38 13.17
CA LEU A 92 -9.38 -10.03 13.13
C LEU A 92 -9.06 -10.74 14.44
N ARG A 93 -9.33 -10.11 15.58
CA ARG A 93 -9.17 -10.75 16.91
C ARG A 93 -10.10 -11.95 17.04
N ALA A 94 -11.36 -11.82 16.60
CA ALA A 94 -12.32 -12.92 16.61
C ALA A 94 -11.90 -14.08 15.69
N ALA A 95 -11.20 -13.79 14.58
CA ALA A 95 -10.61 -14.78 13.67
C ALA A 95 -9.30 -15.42 14.20
N GLY A 96 -8.91 -15.10 15.45
CA GLY A 96 -7.77 -15.72 16.13
C GLY A 96 -6.42 -15.06 15.86
N VAL A 97 -6.39 -13.83 15.32
CA VAL A 97 -5.14 -13.05 15.25
C VAL A 97 -4.75 -12.63 16.68
N PRO A 98 -3.50 -12.90 17.13
CA PRO A 98 -3.03 -12.47 18.44
C PRO A 98 -3.19 -10.96 18.66
N VAL A 99 -3.57 -10.56 19.87
CA VAL A 99 -3.89 -9.15 20.19
C VAL A 99 -2.70 -8.24 19.93
N GLU A 100 -1.49 -8.69 20.21
CA GLU A 100 -0.23 -7.99 19.97
C GLU A 100 0.08 -7.76 18.47
N LYS A 101 -0.53 -8.54 17.57
CA LYS A 101 -0.41 -8.35 16.12
C LYS A 101 -1.48 -7.41 15.56
N VAL A 102 -2.60 -7.24 16.26
CA VAL A 102 -3.68 -6.29 15.90
C VAL A 102 -3.35 -4.94 16.55
N GLY A 103 -2.67 -4.06 15.81
CA GLY A 103 -2.25 -2.77 16.36
C GLY A 103 -3.33 -1.70 16.27
N LYS A 104 -2.91 -0.44 16.18
CA LYS A 104 -3.80 0.73 16.32
C LYS A 104 -4.78 0.86 15.15
N THR A 105 -5.93 1.44 15.47
CA THR A 105 -6.94 1.86 14.48
C THR A 105 -6.79 3.34 14.20
N GLU A 106 -6.83 3.72 12.92
CA GLU A 106 -6.75 5.11 12.47
C GLU A 106 -7.83 5.36 11.40
N THR A 107 -8.12 6.64 11.14
CA THR A 107 -8.96 7.05 10.02
C THR A 107 -8.28 8.09 9.15
N ARG A 108 -8.56 8.03 7.86
CA ARG A 108 -8.27 9.11 6.90
C ARG A 108 -9.55 9.73 6.34
N GLY A 109 -10.72 9.28 6.79
CA GLY A 109 -12.02 9.70 6.27
C GLY A 109 -12.04 9.77 4.75
N LYS A 110 -12.49 10.92 4.22
CA LYS A 110 -12.48 11.23 2.78
C LYS A 110 -11.23 11.99 2.31
N HIS A 111 -10.23 12.13 3.18
CA HIS A 111 -9.05 12.94 2.92
C HIS A 111 -8.00 12.23 2.06
N ASP A 112 -8.16 10.92 1.81
CA ASP A 112 -7.26 10.07 1.05
C ASP A 112 -8.04 9.06 0.19
N LEU A 113 -8.82 9.58 -0.75
CA LEU A 113 -9.60 8.78 -1.70
C LEU A 113 -8.66 7.97 -2.60
N LEU A 114 -8.99 6.70 -2.83
CA LEU A 114 -8.30 5.85 -3.80
C LEU A 114 -8.64 6.30 -5.22
N ILE A 115 -9.93 6.50 -5.50
CA ILE A 115 -10.43 7.01 -6.77
C ILE A 115 -10.95 8.43 -6.54
N SER A 116 -10.36 9.39 -7.25
CA SER A 116 -10.70 10.82 -7.14
C SER A 116 -11.97 11.15 -7.92
N VAL A 117 -13.13 10.87 -7.32
CA VAL A 117 -14.47 11.18 -7.86
C VAL A 117 -15.29 11.98 -6.85
N SER A 118 -16.33 12.68 -7.31
CA SER A 118 -17.27 13.39 -6.44
C SER A 118 -18.54 12.59 -6.12
N THR A 119 -18.68 11.41 -6.72
CA THR A 119 -19.83 10.50 -6.56
C THR A 119 -19.46 9.32 -5.65
N PRO A 120 -20.46 8.57 -5.14
CA PRO A 120 -20.19 7.36 -4.38
C PRO A 120 -19.33 6.35 -5.15
N GLU A 121 -18.33 5.76 -4.47
CA GLU A 121 -17.39 4.78 -5.03
C GLU A 121 -17.01 3.72 -3.99
N ARG A 122 -17.29 2.44 -4.27
CA ARG A 122 -17.08 1.34 -3.32
C ARG A 122 -15.61 1.09 -3.03
N LEU A 123 -14.73 1.31 -4.00
CA LEU A 123 -13.29 1.16 -3.82
C LEU A 123 -12.72 2.19 -2.83
N ASN A 124 -13.36 3.35 -2.68
CA ASN A 124 -13.00 4.34 -1.65
C ASN A 124 -13.41 3.90 -0.24
N ARG A 125 -14.56 3.22 -0.11
CA ARG A 125 -15.11 2.73 1.15
C ARG A 125 -14.37 1.46 1.60
N ARG A 126 -13.19 1.66 2.18
CA ARG A 126 -12.27 0.56 2.50
C ARG A 126 -11.62 0.71 3.87
N VAL A 127 -11.11 -0.40 4.38
CA VAL A 127 -10.13 -0.46 5.46
C VAL A 127 -8.91 -1.21 4.96
N THR A 128 -7.72 -0.67 5.18
CA THR A 128 -6.46 -1.36 4.87
C THR A 128 -5.82 -1.87 6.14
N VAL A 129 -5.30 -3.10 6.13
CA VAL A 129 -4.55 -3.70 7.23
C VAL A 129 -3.12 -3.91 6.78
N GLY A 130 -2.14 -3.30 7.45
CA GLY A 130 -0.74 -3.46 7.07
C GLY A 130 0.23 -3.15 8.19
N LEU A 131 1.52 -3.41 7.96
CA LEU A 131 2.57 -3.03 8.90
C LEU A 131 2.66 -1.52 9.03
N GLU A 132 2.88 -1.04 10.27
CA GLU A 132 3.06 0.38 10.57
C GLU A 132 4.09 1.03 9.65
N ASP A 133 5.22 0.36 9.44
CA ASP A 133 6.33 0.93 8.70
C ASP A 133 6.02 1.25 7.22
N ILE A 134 5.17 0.45 6.58
CA ILE A 134 4.74 0.71 5.19
C ILE A 134 3.93 1.98 5.14
N LEU A 135 2.98 2.11 6.07
CA LEU A 135 2.11 3.28 6.13
C LEU A 135 2.86 4.51 6.68
N ALA A 136 3.92 4.30 7.46
CA ALA A 136 4.83 5.34 7.92
C ALA A 136 5.73 5.87 6.80
N ALA A 137 6.08 5.04 5.80
CA ALA A 137 6.87 5.44 4.63
C ALA A 137 6.34 6.70 3.94
N CYS A 138 5.01 6.83 3.93
CA CYS A 138 4.35 8.10 3.69
C CYS A 138 3.01 8.10 4.40
N ARG A 139 2.88 8.89 5.47
CA ARG A 139 1.64 8.97 6.26
C ARG A 139 0.53 9.69 5.51
N THR A 140 0.87 10.77 4.81
CA THR A 140 -0.06 11.52 3.95
C THR A 140 0.71 12.17 2.81
N TYR A 141 0.11 12.18 1.61
CA TYR A 141 0.70 12.84 0.46
C TYR A 141 0.90 14.35 0.69
N ARG A 142 0.10 14.97 1.55
CA ARG A 142 0.18 16.42 1.83
C ARG A 142 1.49 16.84 2.50
N GLU A 143 2.20 15.91 3.14
CA GLU A 143 3.50 16.15 3.77
C GLU A 143 4.67 15.97 2.80
N VAL A 144 4.42 15.50 1.57
CA VAL A 144 5.48 15.37 0.55
C VAL A 144 5.93 16.79 0.15
N PRO A 145 7.23 17.12 0.30
CA PRO A 145 7.75 18.47 0.09
C PRO A 145 7.91 18.76 -1.41
N LEU A 146 6.79 18.97 -2.09
CA LEU A 146 6.70 19.39 -3.48
C LEU A 146 5.85 20.65 -3.58
N SER A 147 6.27 21.56 -4.43
CA SER A 147 5.65 22.86 -4.66
C SER A 147 5.60 23.18 -6.15
N VAL A 148 4.97 24.29 -6.50
CA VAL A 148 4.84 24.71 -7.90
C VAL A 148 6.19 25.03 -8.54
N SER A 149 7.19 25.48 -7.76
CA SER A 149 8.55 25.74 -8.27
C SER A 149 9.31 24.48 -8.66
N ASP A 150 8.91 23.32 -8.14
CA ASP A 150 9.53 22.04 -8.49
C ASP A 150 9.00 21.48 -9.82
N VAL A 151 7.94 22.09 -10.36
CA VAL A 151 7.33 21.61 -11.58
C VAL A 151 8.19 21.98 -12.80
N GLY A 152 8.76 20.95 -13.41
CA GLY A 152 9.62 21.09 -14.57
C GLY A 152 9.90 19.75 -15.24
N GLU A 153 10.94 19.73 -16.06
CA GLU A 153 11.37 18.51 -16.76
C GLU A 153 11.88 17.43 -15.81
N ALA A 154 12.63 17.81 -14.78
CA ALA A 154 13.12 16.87 -13.77
C ALA A 154 11.97 16.12 -13.07
N LEU A 155 10.97 16.86 -12.56
CA LEU A 155 9.79 16.25 -11.96
C LEU A 155 9.02 15.39 -12.96
N GLN A 156 8.84 15.85 -14.21
CA GLN A 156 8.18 15.03 -15.24
C GLN A 156 8.89 13.69 -15.46
N ASN A 157 10.21 13.72 -15.57
CA ASN A 157 11.01 12.53 -15.85
C ASN A 157 10.99 11.55 -14.67
N ASP A 158 11.06 12.05 -13.43
CA ASP A 158 10.90 11.22 -12.23
C ASP A 158 9.52 10.56 -12.16
N LEU A 159 8.44 11.33 -12.41
CA LEU A 159 7.09 10.77 -12.45
C LEU A 159 6.94 9.66 -13.50
N VAL A 160 7.50 9.85 -14.71
CA VAL A 160 7.49 8.82 -15.77
C VAL A 160 8.28 7.58 -15.35
N GLN A 161 9.43 7.76 -14.70
CA GLN A 161 10.23 6.64 -14.20
C GLN A 161 9.47 5.85 -13.12
N ARG A 162 8.78 6.53 -12.20
CA ARG A 162 7.94 5.89 -11.18
C ARG A 162 6.76 5.12 -11.79
N VAL A 163 6.11 5.66 -12.83
CA VAL A 163 5.07 4.92 -13.58
C VAL A 163 5.62 3.60 -14.12
N LYS A 164 6.81 3.66 -14.74
CA LYS A 164 7.47 2.50 -15.31
C LYS A 164 7.76 1.45 -14.23
N GLU A 165 8.41 1.84 -13.14
CA GLU A 165 8.73 0.95 -12.03
C GLU A 165 7.49 0.30 -11.42
N ALA A 166 6.47 1.12 -11.12
CA ALA A 166 5.21 0.62 -10.55
C ALA A 166 4.48 -0.34 -11.50
N SER A 167 4.48 -0.04 -12.80
CA SER A 167 3.89 -0.91 -13.83
C SER A 167 4.59 -2.26 -13.95
N GLU A 168 5.93 -2.25 -13.89
CA GLU A 168 6.75 -3.47 -13.94
C GLU A 168 6.47 -4.38 -12.74
N TYR A 169 6.51 -3.84 -11.52
CA TYR A 169 6.21 -4.60 -10.31
C TYR A 169 4.76 -5.08 -10.27
N TYR A 170 3.80 -4.23 -10.63
CA TYR A 170 2.39 -4.62 -10.70
C TYR A 170 2.19 -5.79 -11.67
N GLY A 171 2.79 -5.73 -12.86
CA GLY A 171 2.74 -6.80 -13.85
C GLY A 171 3.32 -8.12 -13.33
N GLN A 172 4.50 -8.08 -12.71
CA GLN A 172 5.15 -9.27 -12.13
C GLN A 172 4.29 -9.90 -11.03
N LEU A 173 3.76 -9.08 -10.12
CA LEU A 173 2.96 -9.54 -8.99
C LEU A 173 1.58 -10.06 -9.44
N SER A 174 0.99 -9.46 -10.47
CA SER A 174 -0.27 -9.92 -11.06
C SER A 174 -0.14 -11.34 -11.64
N ILE A 175 0.98 -11.65 -12.30
CA ILE A 175 1.21 -12.97 -12.90
C ILE A 175 1.30 -14.06 -11.82
N ASN A 176 1.83 -13.72 -10.65
CA ASN A 176 1.96 -14.64 -9.52
C ASN A 176 0.65 -14.78 -8.71
N GLY A 177 -0.48 -14.25 -9.21
CA GLY A 177 -1.76 -14.24 -8.49
C GLY A 177 -1.72 -13.37 -7.24
N GLY A 178 -0.77 -12.43 -7.15
CA GLY A 178 -0.54 -11.63 -5.96
C GLY A 178 -1.70 -10.68 -5.69
N ASN A 179 -2.27 -10.77 -4.49
CA ASN A 179 -3.25 -9.81 -3.94
C ASN A 179 -2.67 -9.03 -2.74
N GLY A 180 -1.39 -9.26 -2.42
CA GLY A 180 -0.73 -8.71 -1.25
C GLY A 180 -0.27 -7.25 -1.38
N ALA A 181 0.39 -6.77 -0.34
CA ALA A 181 0.84 -5.39 -0.20
C ALA A 181 1.53 -4.77 -1.39
N ALA A 182 2.58 -5.45 -1.86
CA ALA A 182 3.40 -4.95 -2.94
C ALA A 182 2.56 -4.80 -4.20
N PHE A 183 1.58 -5.69 -4.42
CA PHE A 183 0.68 -5.62 -5.56
C PHE A 183 -0.27 -4.43 -5.45
N GLN A 184 -0.92 -4.27 -4.29
CA GLN A 184 -1.83 -3.14 -4.06
C GLN A 184 -1.11 -1.80 -4.13
N MET A 185 0.07 -1.69 -3.51
CA MET A 185 0.87 -0.46 -3.52
C MET A 185 1.47 -0.17 -4.89
N ALA A 186 1.90 -1.19 -5.64
CA ALA A 186 2.34 -1.00 -7.03
C ALA A 186 1.18 -0.55 -7.93
N GLY A 187 -0.02 -1.09 -7.74
CA GLY A 187 -1.22 -0.65 -8.46
C GLY A 187 -1.56 0.81 -8.18
N ALA A 188 -1.58 1.20 -6.90
CA ALA A 188 -1.83 2.59 -6.48
C ALA A 188 -0.74 3.54 -6.98
N ALA A 189 0.53 3.18 -6.83
CA ALA A 189 1.66 3.96 -7.34
C ALA A 189 1.56 4.18 -8.84
N ARG A 190 1.26 3.12 -9.60
CA ARG A 190 1.06 3.23 -11.05
C ARG A 190 -0.04 4.24 -11.38
N GLU A 191 -1.23 4.09 -10.78
CA GLU A 191 -2.37 4.96 -11.05
C GLU A 191 -2.09 6.43 -10.67
N ASP A 192 -1.59 6.68 -9.46
CA ASP A 192 -1.29 8.03 -8.99
C ASP A 192 -0.23 8.71 -9.87
N CYS A 193 0.82 7.98 -10.23
CA CYS A 193 1.90 8.50 -11.06
C CYS A 193 1.44 8.74 -12.50
N GLU A 194 0.59 7.87 -13.09
CA GLU A 194 0.03 8.08 -14.42
C GLU A 194 -0.82 9.35 -14.47
N GLN A 195 -1.66 9.57 -13.46
CA GLN A 195 -2.44 10.81 -13.32
C GLN A 195 -1.53 12.03 -13.21
N ALA A 196 -0.48 11.96 -12.38
CA ALA A 196 0.49 13.04 -12.23
C ALA A 196 1.24 13.39 -13.53
N VAL A 197 1.62 12.36 -14.30
CA VAL A 197 2.25 12.51 -15.62
C VAL A 197 1.32 13.23 -16.60
N GLY A 198 0.02 12.94 -16.56
CA GLY A 198 -0.99 13.51 -17.45
C GLY A 198 -1.27 15.00 -17.24
N PHE A 199 -0.97 15.57 -16.06
CA PHE A 199 -1.17 16.99 -15.81
C PHE A 199 -0.08 17.87 -16.45
N LYS A 200 -0.51 19.03 -16.96
CA LYS A 200 0.39 20.06 -17.52
C LYS A 200 1.34 20.63 -16.46
N ARG A 201 2.50 21.12 -16.93
CA ARG A 201 3.59 21.66 -16.09
C ARG A 201 3.26 22.97 -15.37
N ASP A 202 2.16 23.64 -15.72
CA ASP A 202 1.71 24.89 -15.12
C ASP A 202 0.54 24.70 -14.14
N SER A 203 0.09 23.46 -13.94
CA SER A 203 -1.09 23.17 -13.14
C SER A 203 -0.75 22.91 -11.68
N ILE A 204 -1.42 23.61 -10.75
CA ILE A 204 -1.40 23.30 -9.31
C ILE A 204 -1.75 21.82 -9.06
N ARG A 205 -2.63 21.24 -9.90
CA ARG A 205 -3.01 19.82 -9.80
C ARG A 205 -1.81 18.90 -10.03
N LYS A 206 -0.81 19.31 -10.81
CA LYS A 206 0.39 18.50 -11.00
C LYS A 206 1.14 18.28 -9.70
N VAL A 207 1.25 19.30 -8.86
CA VAL A 207 1.90 19.19 -7.55
C VAL A 207 1.12 18.20 -6.68
N GLU A 208 -0.20 18.37 -6.57
CA GLU A 208 -1.02 17.49 -5.73
C GLU A 208 -0.92 16.01 -6.15
N TYR A 209 -1.03 15.73 -7.45
CA TYR A 209 -0.96 14.35 -7.94
C TYR A 209 0.48 13.80 -7.92
N ALA A 210 1.49 14.65 -8.11
CA ALA A 210 2.88 14.24 -7.90
C ALA A 210 3.13 13.86 -6.43
N GLN A 211 2.60 14.62 -5.47
CA GLN A 211 2.67 14.27 -4.05
C GLN A 211 2.03 12.90 -3.77
N LYS A 212 0.86 12.61 -4.37
CA LYS A 212 0.22 11.28 -4.28
C LYS A 212 1.13 10.19 -4.83
N CYS A 213 1.63 10.37 -6.05
CA CYS A 213 2.57 9.46 -6.70
C CYS A 213 3.81 9.17 -5.85
N PHE A 214 4.43 10.19 -5.26
CA PHE A 214 5.59 10.02 -4.38
C PHE A 214 5.23 9.21 -3.14
N CYS A 215 4.06 9.50 -2.55
CA CYS A 215 3.57 8.82 -1.36
C CYS A 215 3.30 7.33 -1.61
N SER A 216 2.56 7.00 -2.66
CA SER A 216 2.26 5.61 -3.03
C SER A 216 3.52 4.88 -3.51
N SER A 217 4.44 5.55 -4.20
CA SER A 217 5.75 4.99 -4.57
C SER A 217 6.61 4.65 -3.34
N ALA A 218 6.66 5.51 -2.32
CA ALA A 218 7.41 5.24 -1.09
C ALA A 218 6.83 4.03 -0.34
N ARG A 219 5.50 3.95 -0.22
CA ARG A 219 4.80 2.79 0.36
C ARG A 219 5.08 1.52 -0.45
N MET A 220 5.09 1.60 -1.78
CA MET A 220 5.45 0.48 -2.66
C MET A 220 6.88 0.01 -2.42
N GLN A 221 7.86 0.93 -2.32
CA GLN A 221 9.25 0.57 -2.09
C GLN A 221 9.46 -0.12 -0.73
N VAL A 222 8.81 0.34 0.34
CA VAL A 222 8.81 -0.37 1.63
C VAL A 222 8.12 -1.72 1.50
N ALA A 223 6.97 -1.78 0.83
CA ALA A 223 6.23 -3.04 0.62
C ALA A 223 7.06 -4.09 -0.14
N LEU A 224 7.86 -3.66 -1.12
CA LEU A 224 8.81 -4.50 -1.86
C LEU A 224 10.09 -4.80 -1.05
N GLY A 225 10.28 -4.13 0.10
CA GLY A 225 11.47 -4.20 0.93
C GLY A 225 12.73 -3.60 0.29
N LEU A 226 12.56 -2.72 -0.69
CA LEU A 226 13.64 -2.00 -1.38
C LEU A 226 14.26 -0.91 -0.51
N ILE A 227 13.47 -0.35 0.40
CA ILE A 227 13.92 0.65 1.38
C ILE A 227 13.46 0.23 2.78
N PRO A 228 14.19 0.62 3.84
CA PRO A 228 13.79 0.30 5.19
C PRO A 228 12.46 0.95 5.55
N ALA A 229 11.68 0.17 6.27
CA ALA A 229 10.73 0.61 7.26
C ALA A 229 11.38 1.62 8.24
N ASN A 230 11.02 2.91 8.16
CA ASN A 230 11.52 3.93 9.09
C ASN A 230 10.96 3.77 10.51
#